data_AF-A0AAN6U9N0-F1
#
_entry.id   AF-A0AAN6U9N0-F1
#
_cell.length_a   1.000
_cell.length_b   1.000
_cell.length_c   1.000
_cell.angle_alpha   90.00
_cell.angle_beta   90.00
_cell.angle_gamma   90.00
#
_symmetry.space_group_name_H-M   'P 1'
#
loop_
_entity.id
_entity.type
_entity.pdbx_description
1 polymer ?
#
loop_
_entity_poly.entity_id
_entity_poly.type
_entity_poly.pdbx_seq_one_letter_code
_entity_poly.pdbx_strand_id
1 'polypeptide(L)'
;MTTSTTSLRIKVASVPRRRSSVPISHAYTVEIEYSSEDEIEDRLAHMLSAYRAFYLEPDEREPQTLRDAVDARTSRRILKRIFHDHLNSAEDEDLLLQREEEDVLDMLLRWVRETQMPSRLCRETFDELAGCVGRLDNLASALFVKGVYLSFETKDGSMFMVHLPPKGFNDAKQWDFGEVYDVFGGLGQIDNRSESKPIVATDSQRRLD
;
A
#
# COMPACT_ATOMS: atom_id res chain seq x y z
N MET A 1 -15.92 22.16 7.58
CA MET A 1 -15.39 20.93 6.98
C MET A 1 -13.95 21.19 6.57
N THR A 2 -12.99 20.74 7.37
CA THR A 2 -11.55 20.90 7.10
C THR A 2 -11.03 19.62 6.45
N THR A 3 -10.70 19.67 5.17
CA THR A 3 -9.99 18.61 4.46
C THR A 3 -8.53 18.63 4.90
N SER A 4 -8.16 17.76 5.84
CA SER A 4 -6.76 17.55 6.20
C SER A 4 -6.06 16.76 5.09
N THR A 5 -5.36 17.48 4.21
CA THR A 5 -4.40 16.93 3.24
C THR A 5 -3.23 16.34 4.02
N THR A 6 -3.18 15.01 4.11
CA THR A 6 -2.05 14.32 4.73
C THR A 6 -0.92 14.29 3.71
N SER A 7 -0.01 15.25 3.83
CA SER A 7 1.19 15.33 2.99
C SER A 7 2.02 14.04 3.12
N LEU A 8 2.19 13.33 2.01
CA LEU A 8 3.08 12.18 1.89
C LEU A 8 4.52 12.59 2.26
N ARG A 9 5.04 12.10 3.39
CA ARG A 9 6.46 12.28 3.74
C ARG A 9 7.31 11.29 2.94
N ILE A 10 7.66 11.68 1.73
CA ILE A 10 8.52 10.91 0.84
C ILE A 10 9.97 11.09 1.27
N LYS A 11 10.60 10.03 1.81
CA LYS A 11 12.05 10.00 2.00
C LYS A 11 12.70 9.50 0.72
N VAL A 12 13.21 10.43 -0.08
CA VAL A 12 14.05 10.11 -1.23
C VAL A 12 15.47 9.87 -0.73
N ALA A 13 15.97 8.64 -0.86
CA ALA A 13 17.38 8.33 -0.64
C ALA A 13 18.03 8.03 -1.98
N SER A 14 19.09 8.77 -2.33
CA SER A 14 19.93 8.51 -3.50
C SER A 14 21.18 7.76 -3.05
N VAL A 15 21.39 6.53 -3.54
CA VAL A 15 22.62 5.77 -3.29
C VAL A 15 23.41 5.66 -4.60
N PRO A 16 24.59 6.30 -4.72
CA PRO A 16 25.40 6.16 -5.93
C PRO A 16 26.03 4.77 -5.98
N ARG A 17 25.70 3.97 -7.01
CA ARG A 17 26.32 2.66 -7.25
C ARG A 17 27.39 2.77 -8.33
N ARG A 18 28.47 2.00 -8.20
CA ARG A 18 29.54 1.93 -9.21
C ARG A 18 28.97 1.39 -10.52
N ARG A 19 29.14 2.15 -11.60
CA ARG A 19 28.74 1.84 -12.99
C ARG A 19 29.03 0.37 -13.34
N SER A 20 27.99 -0.47 -13.42
CA SER A 20 28.06 -1.74 -14.14
C SER A 20 27.66 -1.47 -15.60
N SER A 21 28.43 -1.98 -16.54
CA SER A 21 28.24 -1.76 -17.98
C SER A 21 27.19 -2.70 -18.61
N VAL A 22 26.22 -3.15 -17.82
CA VAL A 22 25.16 -4.06 -18.29
C VAL A 22 23.89 -3.21 -18.49
N PRO A 23 23.25 -3.23 -19.67
CA PRO A 23 21.98 -2.54 -19.86
C PRO A 23 20.96 -3.14 -18.88
N ILE A 24 20.44 -2.28 -18.02
CA ILE A 24 19.55 -2.66 -16.93
C ILE A 24 18.18 -2.89 -17.57
N SER A 25 17.79 -4.16 -17.64
CA SER A 25 16.60 -4.61 -18.36
C SER A 25 15.30 -4.10 -17.76
N HIS A 26 15.28 -3.65 -16.50
CA HIS A 26 14.06 -3.26 -15.79
C HIS A 26 14.25 -1.91 -15.11
N ALA A 27 13.47 -0.90 -15.52
CA ALA A 27 13.59 0.46 -15.01
C ALA A 27 12.89 0.64 -13.65
N TYR A 28 11.91 -0.20 -13.32
CA TYR A 28 11.09 -0.08 -12.11
C TYR A 28 11.05 -1.39 -11.32
N THR A 29 10.99 -1.30 -10.00
CA THR A 29 10.84 -2.42 -9.08
C THR A 29 9.81 -2.08 -8.01
N VAL A 30 8.92 -3.03 -7.73
CA VAL A 30 7.98 -3.00 -6.60
C VAL A 30 8.39 -4.09 -5.62
N GLU A 31 8.67 -3.73 -4.37
CA GLU A 31 8.83 -4.67 -3.27
C GLU A 31 7.63 -4.55 -2.34
N ILE A 32 7.01 -5.69 -2.05
CA ILE A 32 5.77 -5.80 -1.28
C ILE A 32 6.10 -6.58 -0.02
N GLU A 33 5.90 -5.93 1.12
CA GLU A 33 5.97 -6.55 2.44
C GLU A 33 4.55 -6.95 2.84
N TYR A 34 4.33 -8.25 3.03
CA TYR A 34 3.07 -8.79 3.54
C TYR A 34 3.14 -8.91 5.06
N SER A 35 1.98 -8.77 5.72
CA SER A 35 1.87 -9.03 7.15
C SER A 35 2.23 -10.47 7.48
N SER A 36 2.88 -10.67 8.63
CA SER A 36 3.06 -12.03 9.17
C SER A 36 1.74 -12.60 9.64
N GLU A 37 1.70 -13.92 9.82
CA GLU A 37 0.50 -14.59 10.33
C GLU A 37 0.07 -14.04 11.70
N ASP A 38 1.00 -13.89 12.65
CA ASP A 38 0.73 -13.27 13.95
C ASP A 38 0.16 -11.85 13.82
N GLU A 39 0.67 -11.03 12.90
CA GLU A 39 0.15 -9.69 12.66
C GLU A 39 -1.27 -9.72 12.05
N ILE A 40 -1.59 -10.75 11.27
CA ILE A 40 -2.93 -10.95 10.72
C ILE A 40 -3.88 -11.40 11.83
N GLU A 41 -3.46 -12.35 12.66
CA GLU A 41 -4.22 -12.84 13.81
C GLU A 41 -4.58 -11.70 14.77
N ASP A 42 -3.59 -10.93 15.21
CA ASP A 42 -3.79 -9.78 16.10
C ASP A 42 -4.82 -8.79 15.53
N ARG A 43 -4.78 -8.55 14.22
CA ARG A 43 -5.72 -7.65 13.54
C ARG A 43 -7.12 -8.26 13.44
N LEU A 44 -7.24 -9.55 13.14
CA LEU A 44 -8.52 -10.25 13.12
C LEU A 44 -9.16 -10.27 14.51
N ALA A 45 -8.38 -10.54 15.55
CA ALA A 45 -8.81 -10.49 16.95
C ALA A 45 -9.34 -9.10 17.31
N HIS A 46 -8.60 -8.03 16.95
CA HIS A 46 -9.06 -6.67 17.19
C HIS A 46 -10.38 -6.34 16.47
N MET A 47 -10.52 -6.73 15.20
CA MET A 47 -11.76 -6.50 14.44
C MET A 47 -12.94 -7.30 15.01
N LEU A 48 -12.70 -8.56 15.38
CA LEU A 48 -13.72 -9.43 15.97
C LEU A 48 -14.17 -8.92 17.34
N SER A 49 -13.22 -8.51 18.19
CA SER A 49 -13.50 -7.91 19.50
C SER A 49 -14.33 -6.63 19.35
N ALA A 50 -13.93 -5.71 18.46
CA ALA A 50 -14.69 -4.49 18.19
C ALA A 50 -16.10 -4.77 17.66
N TYR A 51 -16.25 -5.81 16.81
CA TYR A 51 -17.55 -6.26 16.33
C TYR A 51 -18.40 -6.81 17.49
N ARG A 52 -17.88 -7.75 18.28
CA ARG A 52 -18.59 -8.41 19.38
C ARG A 52 -18.98 -7.47 20.50
N ALA A 53 -18.09 -6.57 20.92
CA ALA A 53 -18.39 -5.59 21.97
C ALA A 53 -19.65 -4.77 21.65
N PHE A 54 -19.87 -4.45 20.37
CA PHE A 54 -21.06 -3.69 19.96
C PHE A 54 -22.35 -4.53 19.88
N TYR A 55 -22.26 -5.81 19.49
CA TYR A 55 -23.44 -6.66 19.23
C TYR A 55 -23.79 -7.64 20.37
N LEU A 56 -22.84 -8.03 21.22
CA LEU A 56 -23.04 -8.95 22.36
C LEU A 56 -23.11 -8.24 23.71
N GLU A 57 -22.44 -7.10 23.85
CA GLU A 57 -22.35 -6.35 25.11
C GLU A 57 -23.03 -4.96 25.03
N PRO A 58 -24.34 -4.85 24.74
CA PRO A 58 -25.05 -3.64 25.10
C PRO A 58 -25.22 -3.65 26.64
N ASP A 59 -24.20 -3.21 27.38
CA ASP A 59 -24.38 -2.95 28.81
C ASP A 59 -25.43 -1.84 28.96
N GLU A 60 -26.60 -2.15 29.51
CA GLU A 60 -27.69 -1.18 29.71
C GLU A 60 -27.28 0.01 30.59
N ARG A 61 -26.13 -0.10 31.27
CA ARG A 61 -25.59 0.89 32.21
C ARG A 61 -24.63 1.88 31.58
N GLU A 62 -24.02 1.57 30.43
CA GLU A 62 -23.09 2.47 29.75
C GLU A 62 -23.66 2.91 28.39
N PRO A 63 -23.83 4.22 28.17
CA PRO A 63 -24.24 4.69 26.86
C PRO A 63 -23.15 4.36 25.84
N GLN A 64 -23.45 3.46 24.91
CA GLN A 64 -22.58 3.13 23.78
C GLN A 64 -22.07 4.41 23.11
N THR A 65 -20.75 4.55 22.99
CA THR A 65 -20.20 5.75 22.38
C THR A 65 -20.39 5.70 20.86
N LEU A 66 -20.55 6.86 20.22
CA LEU A 66 -20.62 6.96 18.76
C LEU A 66 -19.39 6.31 18.08
N ARG A 67 -18.24 6.33 18.77
CA ARG A 67 -16.98 5.76 18.29
C ARG A 67 -17.05 4.23 18.19
N ASP A 68 -17.58 3.56 19.21
CA ASP A 68 -17.67 2.10 19.25
C ASP A 68 -18.58 1.58 18.13
N ALA A 69 -19.68 2.29 17.87
CA ALA A 69 -20.57 2.00 16.75
C ALA A 69 -19.90 2.16 15.38
N VAL A 70 -19.02 3.16 15.22
CA VAL A 70 -18.25 3.39 13.99
C VAL A 70 -17.20 2.29 13.81
N ASP A 71 -16.49 1.94 14.87
CA ASP A 71 -15.44 0.93 14.85
C ASP A 71 -16.04 -0.45 14.54
N ALA A 72 -17.13 -0.84 15.21
CA ALA A 72 -17.85 -2.09 14.94
C ALA A 72 -18.39 -2.19 13.50
N ARG A 73 -18.98 -1.11 12.97
CA ARG A 73 -19.47 -1.05 11.57
C ARG A 73 -18.32 -1.16 10.57
N THR A 74 -17.18 -0.57 10.89
CA THR A 74 -15.98 -0.61 10.05
C THR A 74 -15.39 -2.01 10.06
N SER A 75 -15.21 -2.63 11.22
CA SER A 75 -14.79 -4.02 11.38
C SER A 75 -15.70 -4.98 10.62
N ARG A 76 -17.03 -4.85 10.77
CA ARG A 76 -17.99 -5.68 10.02
C ARG A 76 -17.79 -5.56 8.51
N ARG A 77 -17.68 -4.33 7.99
CA ARG A 77 -17.49 -4.09 6.56
C ARG A 77 -16.19 -4.73 6.05
N ILE A 78 -15.13 -4.65 6.83
CA ILE A 78 -13.83 -5.21 6.47
C ILE A 78 -13.88 -6.73 6.49
N LEU A 79 -14.39 -7.35 7.56
CA LEU A 79 -14.54 -8.80 7.66
C LEU A 79 -15.37 -9.35 6.48
N LYS A 80 -16.50 -8.71 6.17
CA LYS A 80 -17.31 -9.07 5.00
C LYS A 80 -16.59 -8.94 3.67
N ARG A 81 -15.72 -7.95 3.54
CA ARG A 81 -14.95 -7.76 2.31
C ARG A 81 -13.86 -8.81 2.16
N ILE A 82 -13.18 -9.15 3.26
CA ILE A 82 -12.11 -10.16 3.27
C ILE A 82 -12.70 -11.54 3.01
N PHE A 83 -13.71 -11.91 3.78
CA PHE A 83 -14.31 -13.24 3.79
C PHE A 83 -15.65 -13.23 3.06
N HIS A 84 -15.73 -12.48 1.95
CA HIS A 84 -16.98 -12.34 1.19
C HIS A 84 -17.58 -13.70 0.91
N ASP A 85 -16.80 -14.62 0.35
CA ASP A 85 -17.25 -15.96 -0.03
C ASP A 85 -17.76 -16.81 1.15
N HIS A 86 -17.37 -16.47 2.39
CA HIS A 86 -17.74 -17.22 3.60
C HIS A 86 -18.77 -16.51 4.50
N LEU A 87 -18.94 -15.18 4.39
CA LEU A 87 -19.83 -14.37 5.22
C LEU A 87 -20.95 -13.72 4.37
N ASN A 88 -21.52 -14.52 3.47
CA ASN A 88 -22.49 -14.07 2.48
C ASN A 88 -23.95 -14.09 2.96
N SER A 89 -24.26 -14.84 4.01
CA SER A 89 -25.59 -14.89 4.61
C SER A 89 -25.61 -14.32 6.03
N ALA A 90 -26.80 -13.99 6.53
CA ALA A 90 -26.97 -13.58 7.92
C ALA A 90 -26.64 -14.72 8.90
N GLU A 91 -26.93 -15.97 8.52
CA GLU A 91 -26.61 -17.17 9.31
C GLU A 91 -25.09 -17.36 9.45
N ASP A 92 -24.33 -17.07 8.39
CA ASP A 92 -22.86 -17.14 8.45
C ASP A 92 -22.28 -16.03 9.32
N GLU A 93 -22.89 -14.83 9.31
CA GLU A 93 -22.50 -13.74 10.20
C GLU A 93 -22.80 -14.03 11.67
N ASP A 94 -23.89 -14.75 11.95
CA ASP A 94 -24.26 -15.15 13.31
C ASP A 94 -23.19 -16.05 13.95
N LEU A 95 -22.44 -16.81 13.15
CA LEU A 95 -21.30 -17.60 13.64
C LEU A 95 -20.24 -16.71 14.30
N LEU A 96 -20.07 -15.48 13.85
CA LEU A 96 -19.12 -14.53 14.44
C LEU A 96 -19.54 -14.11 15.86
N LEU A 97 -20.83 -14.22 16.20
CA LEU A 97 -21.40 -13.83 17.49
C LEU A 97 -21.64 -15.02 18.43
N GLN A 98 -22.01 -16.18 17.88
CA GLN A 98 -22.47 -17.32 18.68
C GLN A 98 -21.35 -18.25 19.17
N ARG A 99 -20.21 -18.30 18.46
CA ARG A 99 -19.11 -19.22 18.79
C ARG A 99 -18.10 -18.60 19.73
N GLU A 100 -17.23 -19.40 20.34
CA GLU A 100 -16.12 -18.88 21.14
C GLU A 100 -15.17 -18.04 20.27
N GLU A 101 -14.50 -17.05 20.85
CA GLU A 101 -13.65 -16.11 20.09
C GLU A 101 -12.49 -16.84 19.39
N GLU A 102 -11.83 -17.73 20.13
CA GLU A 102 -10.73 -18.56 19.64
C GLU A 102 -11.16 -19.41 18.44
N ASP A 103 -12.31 -20.08 18.52
CA ASP A 103 -12.88 -20.87 17.42
C ASP A 103 -13.12 -20.04 16.15
N VAL A 104 -13.59 -18.80 16.31
CA VAL A 104 -13.83 -17.90 15.19
C VAL A 104 -12.50 -17.44 14.60
N LEU A 105 -11.52 -17.07 15.43
CA LEU A 105 -10.21 -16.64 14.94
C LEU A 105 -9.47 -17.75 14.19
N ASP A 106 -9.49 -18.98 14.71
CA ASP A 106 -8.95 -20.15 14.03
C ASP A 106 -9.60 -20.38 12.67
N MET A 107 -10.92 -20.24 12.60
CA MET A 107 -11.68 -20.35 11.36
C MET A 107 -11.28 -19.25 10.36
N LEU A 108 -11.18 -18.00 10.80
CA LEU A 108 -10.79 -16.87 9.96
C LEU A 108 -9.36 -17.04 9.44
N LEU A 109 -8.41 -17.42 10.30
CA LEU A 109 -7.02 -17.68 9.90
C LEU A 109 -6.92 -18.82 8.89
N ARG A 110 -7.70 -19.90 9.07
CA ARG A 110 -7.77 -20.97 8.08
C ARG A 110 -8.21 -20.45 6.71
N TRP A 111 -9.24 -19.61 6.64
CA TRP A 111 -9.67 -18.99 5.38
C TRP A 111 -8.60 -18.06 4.80
N VAL A 112 -7.85 -17.32 5.63
CA VAL A 112 -6.69 -16.55 5.15
C VAL A 112 -5.65 -17.47 4.51
N ARG A 113 -5.33 -18.61 5.13
CA ARG A 113 -4.36 -19.57 4.57
C ARG A 113 -4.82 -20.15 3.22
N GLU A 114 -6.12 -20.31 3.02
CA GLU A 114 -6.71 -20.77 1.74
C GLU A 114 -6.48 -19.76 0.59
N THR A 115 -6.32 -18.47 0.89
CA THR A 115 -6.04 -17.43 -0.13
C THR A 115 -4.62 -17.48 -0.71
N GLN A 116 -3.77 -18.43 -0.27
CA GLN A 116 -2.38 -18.59 -0.72
C GLN A 116 -1.58 -17.29 -0.63
N MET A 117 -1.48 -16.75 0.59
CA MET A 117 -0.68 -15.58 0.88
C MET A 117 0.74 -15.74 0.31
N PRO A 118 1.23 -14.79 -0.52
CA PRO A 118 2.61 -14.81 -0.99
C PRO A 118 3.59 -14.79 0.19
N SER A 119 4.81 -15.24 -0.04
CA SER A 119 5.90 -15.13 0.95
C SER A 119 6.05 -13.71 1.48
N ARG A 120 6.51 -13.56 2.74
CA ARG A 120 6.63 -12.30 3.49
C ARG A 120 7.15 -11.11 2.67
N LEU A 121 8.09 -11.34 1.76
CA LEU A 121 8.57 -10.35 0.81
C LEU A 121 8.33 -10.85 -0.62
N CYS A 122 7.72 -10.03 -1.45
CA CYS A 122 7.57 -10.26 -2.89
C CYS A 122 8.24 -9.11 -3.63
N ARG A 123 9.06 -9.41 -4.65
CA ARG A 123 9.71 -8.42 -5.49
C ARG A 123 9.31 -8.64 -6.94
N GLU A 124 8.80 -7.59 -7.57
CA GLU A 124 8.35 -7.58 -8.95
C GLU A 124 9.09 -6.48 -9.71
N THR A 125 9.48 -6.74 -10.96
CA THR A 125 10.22 -5.80 -11.81
C THR A 125 9.41 -5.47 -13.05
N PHE A 126 9.47 -4.21 -13.49
CA PHE A 126 8.70 -3.70 -14.61
C PHE A 126 9.58 -2.88 -15.55
N ASP A 127 9.34 -3.03 -16.85
CA ASP A 127 10.02 -2.26 -17.89
C ASP A 127 9.38 -0.88 -18.08
N GLU A 128 8.07 -0.80 -17.82
CA GLU A 128 7.26 0.39 -18.04
C GLU A 128 6.60 0.87 -16.74
N LEU A 129 6.55 2.19 -16.56
CA LEU A 129 5.87 2.82 -15.42
C LEU A 129 4.39 2.43 -15.37
N ALA A 130 3.73 2.31 -16.53
CA ALA A 130 2.32 1.93 -16.60
C ALA A 130 2.06 0.54 -15.97
N GLY A 131 2.94 -0.43 -16.20
CA GLY A 131 2.84 -1.76 -15.59
C GLY A 131 3.04 -1.71 -14.07
N CYS A 132 4.02 -0.93 -13.60
CA CYS A 132 4.26 -0.69 -12.18
C CYS A 132 3.04 -0.07 -11.49
N VAL A 133 2.44 0.96 -12.09
CA VAL A 133 1.25 1.62 -11.52
C VAL A 133 0.03 0.70 -11.55
N GLY A 134 -0.22 -0.01 -12.65
CA GLY A 134 -1.32 -0.99 -12.71
C GLY A 134 -1.19 -2.08 -11.63
N ARG A 135 0.05 -2.46 -11.27
CA ARG A 135 0.27 -3.38 -10.14
C ARG A 135 -0.09 -2.74 -8.80
N LEU A 136 0.27 -1.48 -8.59
CA LEU A 136 -0.09 -0.75 -7.37
C LEU A 136 -1.61 -0.59 -7.21
N ASP A 137 -2.34 -0.36 -8.30
CA ASP A 137 -3.81 -0.31 -8.27
C ASP A 137 -4.40 -1.63 -7.75
N ASN A 138 -3.87 -2.76 -8.22
CA ASN A 138 -4.28 -4.08 -7.73
C ASN A 138 -3.94 -4.27 -6.25
N LEU A 139 -2.79 -3.75 -5.80
CA LEU A 139 -2.38 -3.79 -4.39
C LEU A 139 -3.18 -2.84 -3.50
N ALA A 140 -3.78 -1.79 -4.05
CA ALA A 140 -4.64 -0.90 -3.27
C ALA A 140 -5.87 -1.64 -2.69
N SER A 141 -6.26 -2.76 -3.28
CA SER A 141 -7.29 -3.66 -2.73
C SER A 141 -6.75 -4.84 -1.94
N ALA A 142 -5.44 -5.05 -1.91
CA ALA A 142 -4.85 -6.19 -1.21
C ALA A 142 -4.94 -6.01 0.30
N LEU A 143 -5.36 -7.08 0.98
CA LEU A 143 -5.81 -7.03 2.36
C LEU A 143 -4.62 -7.06 3.32
N PHE A 144 -3.64 -7.93 3.09
CA PHE A 144 -2.56 -8.17 4.04
C PHE A 144 -1.22 -7.54 3.62
N VAL A 145 -1.27 -6.48 2.81
CA VAL A 145 -0.07 -5.72 2.45
C VAL A 145 0.26 -4.76 3.58
N LYS A 146 1.44 -4.94 4.16
CA LYS A 146 1.99 -4.10 5.22
C LYS A 146 2.77 -2.92 4.66
N GLY A 147 3.55 -3.13 3.62
CA GLY A 147 4.41 -2.09 3.06
C GLY A 147 4.59 -2.27 1.56
N VAL A 148 4.70 -1.15 0.85
CA VAL A 148 5.09 -1.16 -0.56
C VAL A 148 6.24 -0.19 -0.77
N TYR A 149 7.32 -0.72 -1.30
CA TYR A 149 8.53 0.00 -1.62
C TYR A 149 8.68 0.02 -3.14
N LEU A 150 8.71 1.21 -3.68
CA LEU A 150 8.95 1.43 -5.08
C LEU A 150 10.38 1.85 -5.28
N SER A 151 11.04 1.31 -6.28
CA SER A 151 12.34 1.81 -6.69
C SER A 151 12.44 1.91 -8.21
N PHE A 152 13.24 2.87 -8.66
CA PHE A 152 13.58 2.99 -10.07
C PHE A 152 15.06 3.34 -10.22
N GLU A 153 15.61 2.93 -11.36
CA GLU A 153 17.00 3.18 -11.71
C GLU A 153 17.06 4.08 -12.94
N THR A 154 17.80 5.18 -12.85
CA THR A 154 18.02 6.12 -13.95
C THR A 154 19.12 5.63 -14.90
N LYS A 155 19.19 6.18 -16.11
CA LYS A 155 20.21 5.81 -17.12
C LYS A 155 21.65 6.01 -16.63
N ASP A 156 21.88 6.89 -15.67
CA ASP A 156 23.20 7.15 -15.08
C ASP A 156 23.58 6.14 -13.96
N GLY A 157 22.67 5.21 -13.62
CA GLY A 157 22.83 4.20 -12.58
C GLY A 157 22.48 4.70 -11.16
N SER A 158 21.84 5.86 -11.03
CA SER A 158 21.31 6.32 -9.74
C SER A 158 20.02 5.55 -9.40
N MET A 159 19.91 5.13 -8.14
CA MET A 159 18.71 4.45 -7.64
C MET A 159 17.95 5.38 -6.71
N PHE A 160 16.64 5.41 -6.93
CA PHE A 160 15.70 6.16 -6.10
C PHE A 160 14.68 5.19 -5.52
N MET A 161 14.30 5.43 -4.28
CA MET A 161 13.31 4.62 -3.58
C MET A 161 12.25 5.50 -2.95
N VAL A 162 11.00 5.05 -3.02
CA VAL A 162 9.82 5.66 -2.43
C VAL A 162 9.11 4.60 -1.61
N HIS A 163 8.94 4.86 -0.32
CA HIS A 163 8.11 4.02 0.54
C HIS A 163 6.69 4.58 0.55
N LEU A 164 5.73 3.79 0.08
CA LEU A 164 4.32 4.13 0.18
C LEU A 164 3.84 3.81 1.60
N PRO A 165 3.00 4.68 2.20
CA PRO A 165 2.49 4.44 3.53
C PRO A 165 1.70 3.13 3.56
N PRO A 166 1.80 2.36 4.66
CA PRO A 166 0.95 1.20 4.88
C PRO A 166 -0.51 1.61 4.70
N LYS A 167 -1.28 0.82 3.95
CA LYS A 167 -2.72 0.98 3.95
C LYS A 167 -3.24 0.32 5.23
N GLY A 168 -3.64 1.12 6.20
CA GLY A 168 -4.41 0.59 7.32
C GLY A 168 -5.69 -0.05 6.79
N PHE A 169 -6.12 -1.19 7.33
CA PHE A 169 -7.42 -1.80 7.00
C PHE A 169 -8.59 -0.81 7.19
N ASN A 170 -8.42 0.18 8.08
CA ASN A 170 -9.38 1.25 8.39
C ASN A 170 -9.16 2.55 7.61
N ASP A 171 -8.05 2.69 6.87
CA ASP A 171 -7.78 3.90 6.11
C ASP A 171 -8.46 3.82 4.74
N ALA A 172 -9.61 4.48 4.65
CA ALA A 172 -10.30 4.75 3.39
C ALA A 172 -9.46 5.61 2.41
N LYS A 173 -8.28 6.09 2.83
CA LYS A 173 -7.33 6.76 1.96
C LYS A 173 -6.67 5.73 1.05
N GLN A 174 -7.24 5.59 -0.14
CA GLN A 174 -6.55 5.06 -1.31
C GLN A 174 -5.25 5.86 -1.50
N TRP A 175 -4.16 5.22 -1.95
CA TRP A 175 -2.97 5.98 -2.34
C TRP A 175 -3.43 7.04 -3.35
N ASP A 176 -3.01 8.29 -3.14
CA ASP A 176 -3.22 9.31 -4.15
C ASP A 176 -2.26 8.98 -5.30
N PHE A 177 -2.78 8.22 -6.26
CA PHE A 177 -2.00 7.85 -7.43
C PHE A 177 -1.58 9.07 -8.23
N GLY A 178 -2.27 10.21 -8.13
CA GLY A 178 -1.81 11.48 -8.69
C GLY A 178 -0.47 11.91 -8.10
N GLU A 179 -0.31 11.84 -6.78
CA GLU A 179 0.98 12.13 -6.12
C GLU A 179 2.05 11.07 -6.47
N VAL A 180 1.69 9.79 -6.59
CA VAL A 180 2.62 8.75 -7.05
C VAL A 180 3.05 9.02 -8.50
N TYR A 181 2.11 9.36 -9.39
CA TYR A 181 2.37 9.74 -10.78
C TYR A 181 3.21 11.00 -10.87
N ASP A 182 3.01 12.01 -10.02
CA ASP A 182 3.79 13.24 -10.01
C ASP A 182 5.23 12.99 -9.55
N VAL A 183 5.41 12.12 -8.57
CA VAL A 183 6.74 11.69 -8.11
C VAL A 183 7.48 10.96 -9.23
N PHE A 184 6.86 9.95 -9.85
CA PHE A 184 7.51 9.18 -10.93
C PHE A 184 7.61 9.95 -12.24
N GLY A 185 6.61 10.74 -12.60
CA GLY A 185 6.60 11.61 -13.79
C GLY A 185 7.60 12.76 -13.66
N GLY A 186 7.72 13.35 -12.47
CA GLY A 186 8.77 14.32 -12.16
C GLY A 186 10.17 13.70 -12.25
N LEU A 187 10.32 12.44 -11.82
CA LEU A 187 11.59 11.71 -11.88
C LEU A 187 11.94 11.22 -13.30
N GLY A 188 10.95 10.81 -14.10
CA GLY A 188 11.12 10.50 -15.52
C GLY A 188 11.51 11.72 -16.36
N GLN A 189 11.12 12.93 -15.93
CA GLN A 189 11.60 14.18 -16.55
C GLN A 189 13.06 14.50 -16.20
N ILE A 190 13.58 14.02 -15.07
CA ILE A 190 15.01 14.15 -14.73
C ILE A 190 15.86 13.31 -15.69
N ASP A 191 15.35 12.16 -16.15
CA ASP A 191 16.00 11.29 -17.13
C ASP A 191 16.04 11.87 -18.56
N ASN A 192 15.10 12.76 -18.92
CA ASN A 192 15.06 13.42 -20.23
C ASN A 192 15.85 14.74 -20.28
N ARG A 193 16.18 15.36 -19.14
CA ARG A 193 16.93 16.63 -19.12
C ARG A 193 18.43 16.46 -19.32
N SER A 194 18.98 15.28 -19.09
CA SER A 194 20.39 14.96 -19.36
C SER A 194 20.71 14.87 -20.87
N GLU A 195 19.71 14.88 -21.76
CA GLU A 195 19.88 15.02 -23.22
C GLU A 195 19.84 16.47 -23.72
N SER A 196 19.73 17.46 -22.83
CA SER A 196 19.86 18.87 -23.21
C SER A 196 21.30 19.15 -23.67
N LYS A 197 21.53 19.11 -24.98
CA LYS A 197 22.81 19.47 -25.62
C LYS A 197 23.40 20.75 -24.99
N PRO A 198 24.72 20.82 -24.77
CA PRO A 198 25.33 22.09 -24.38
C PRO A 198 25.00 23.13 -25.44
N ILE A 199 24.43 24.25 -25.01
CA ILE A 199 24.31 25.44 -25.84
C ILE A 199 25.75 25.84 -26.17
N VAL A 200 26.16 25.54 -27.39
CA VAL A 200 27.39 26.08 -27.97
C VAL A 200 27.19 27.59 -27.98
N ALA A 201 27.83 28.29 -27.05
CA ALA A 201 28.00 29.73 -27.15
C ALA A 201 28.89 29.96 -28.38
N THR A 202 28.25 30.33 -29.49
CA THR A 202 28.94 30.82 -30.69
C THR A 202 29.59 32.15 -30.32
N ASP A 203 30.88 32.09 -30.02
CA ASP A 203 31.69 33.28 -29.77
C ASP A 203 31.81 34.06 -31.08
N SER A 204 30.96 35.07 -31.20
CA SER A 204 30.96 36.02 -32.31
C SER A 204 31.92 37.15 -31.98
N GLN A 205 33.23 36.87 -32.03
CA GLN A 205 34.22 37.96 -32.05
C GLN A 205 34.32 38.53 -33.46
N ARG A 206 33.52 39.59 -33.64
CA ARG A 206 33.68 40.60 -34.69
C ARG A 206 35.09 41.18 -34.64
N ARG A 207 35.72 41.21 -35.81
CA ARG A 207 36.75 42.19 -36.18
C ARG A 207 36.23 43.62 -35.98
N LEU A 208 37.15 44.52 -35.62
CA LEU A 208 37.22 46.00 -35.71
C LEU A 208 38.09 46.41 -34.50
N ASP A 209 39.30 46.96 -34.60
CA ASP A 209 40.10 47.57 -35.67
C ASP A 209 41.59 47.19 -35.49
#